data_AF-A0A377XAV6-F1
#
_entry.id   AF-A0A377XAV6-F1
#
_cell.length_a   1.000
_cell.length_b   1.000
_cell.length_c   1.000
_cell.angle_alpha   90.00
_cell.angle_beta   90.00
_cell.angle_gamma   90.00
#
_symmetry.space_group_name_H-M   'P 1'
#
loop_
_entity.id
_entity.type
_entity.pdbx_description
1 polymer ?
#
loop_
_entity_poly.entity_id
_entity_poly.type
_entity_poly.pdbx_seq_one_letter_code
_entity_poly.pdbx_strand_id
1 'polypeptide(L)' 'MTDEIDSDANNTHELTAEVARALIARGWRLTTAESCTGGNLAAALCAQADTAAFYDTGVVTFQR' A
#
# COMPACT_ATOMS: atom_id res chain seq x y z
N MET A 1 -6.02 18.14 -10.92
CA MET A 1 -6.35 16.85 -10.29
C MET A 1 -5.12 15.98 -10.07
N THR A 2 -4.02 16.16 -10.82
CA THR A 2 -2.78 15.38 -10.66
C THR A 2 -1.95 15.83 -9.47
N ASP A 3 -1.88 17.13 -9.21
CA ASP A 3 -0.93 17.70 -8.23
C ASP A 3 -1.30 17.40 -6.77
N GLU A 4 -2.51 16.93 -6.47
CA GLU A 4 -2.87 16.47 -5.12
C GLU A 4 -2.39 15.04 -4.86
N ILE A 5 -2.28 14.22 -5.91
CA ILE A 5 -1.94 12.80 -5.80
C ILE A 5 -0.45 12.58 -6.06
N ASP A 6 0.09 13.19 -7.11
CA ASP A 6 1.49 13.14 -7.50
C ASP A 6 2.21 14.37 -6.93
N SER A 7 2.54 14.30 -5.63
CA SER A 7 3.13 15.40 -4.89
C SER A 7 4.14 14.91 -3.87
N ASP A 8 5.31 15.53 -3.85
CA ASP A 8 6.36 15.30 -2.84
C ASP A 8 5.92 15.71 -1.42
N ALA A 9 4.84 16.50 -1.30
CA ALA A 9 4.27 16.82 0.00
C ALA A 9 3.53 15.62 0.64
N ASN A 10 3.18 14.60 -0.15
CA ASN A 10 2.51 13.41 0.34
C ASN A 10 3.49 12.48 1.05
N ASN A 11 3.11 12.02 2.24
CA ASN A 11 3.90 11.05 3.00
C ASN A 11 3.32 9.63 2.83
N THR A 12 4.13 8.69 2.35
CA THR A 12 3.71 7.30 2.11
C THR A 12 3.12 6.62 3.36
N HIS A 13 3.66 6.90 4.54
CA HIS A 13 3.15 6.30 5.79
C HIS A 13 1.77 6.84 6.15
N GLU A 14 1.54 8.15 5.96
CA GLU A 14 0.24 8.79 6.19
C GLU A 14 -0.83 8.28 5.21
N LEU A 15 -0.47 8.17 3.93
CA LEU A 15 -1.34 7.59 2.90
C LEU A 15 -1.68 6.14 3.20
N THR A 16 -0.70 5.34 3.62
CA THR A 16 -0.95 3.94 4.01
C THR A 16 -1.90 3.85 5.20
N ALA A 17 -1.81 4.77 6.16
CA ALA A 17 -2.74 4.83 7.29
C ALA A 17 -4.17 5.12 6.84
N GLU A 18 -4.34 6.01 5.86
CA GLU A 18 -5.64 6.31 5.28
C GLU A 18 -6.24 5.10 4.54
N VAL A 19 -5.42 4.44 3.72
CA VAL A 19 -5.81 3.21 3.02
C VAL A 19 -6.22 2.12 3.99
N ALA A 20 -5.42 1.87 5.05
CA ALA A 20 -5.72 0.89 6.08
C ALA A 20 -7.07 1.16 6.75
N ARG A 21 -7.32 2.40 7.20
CA ARG A 21 -8.61 2.79 7.80
C ARG A 21 -9.77 2.54 6.85
N ALA A 22 -9.62 2.93 5.58
CA ALA A 22 -10.68 2.78 4.59
C ALA A 22 -11.02 1.32 4.31
N LEU A 23 -10.02 0.44 4.20
CA LEU A 23 -10.20 -0.99 3.95
C LEU A 23 -10.79 -1.72 5.16
N ILE A 24 -10.24 -1.48 6.36
CA ILE A 24 -10.71 -2.09 7.60
C ILE A 24 -12.18 -1.72 7.86
N ALA A 25 -12.55 -0.45 7.70
CA ALA A 25 -13.93 0.01 7.88
C ALA A 25 -14.94 -0.68 6.94
N ARG A 26 -14.47 -1.21 5.81
CA ARG A 26 -15.27 -1.94 4.81
C ARG A 26 -15.16 -3.46 4.93
N GLY A 27 -14.30 -3.97 5.83
CA GLY A 27 -13.95 -5.39 5.89
C GLY A 27 -13.26 -5.90 4.62
N TRP A 28 -12.56 -5.02 3.90
CA TRP A 28 -11.88 -5.36 2.66
C TRP A 28 -10.42 -5.75 2.88
N ARG A 29 -9.90 -6.55 1.96
CA ARG A 29 -8.50 -6.97 1.91
C ARG A 29 -7.85 -6.48 0.63
N LEU A 30 -6.57 -6.15 0.72
CA LEU A 30 -5.71 -5.71 -0.36
C LEU A 30 -4.63 -6.76 -0.63
N THR A 31 -4.22 -6.86 -1.89
CA THR A 31 -3.04 -7.61 -2.34
C THR A 31 -2.24 -6.75 -3.32
N THR A 32 -0.95 -7.02 -3.49
CA THR A 32 -0.09 -6.32 -4.46
C THR A 32 0.65 -7.30 -5.36
N ALA A 33 0.89 -6.86 -6.60
CA ALA A 33 1.80 -7.50 -7.54
C ALA A 33 2.75 -6.41 -8.07
N GLU A 34 4.05 -6.57 -7.84
CA GLU A 34 5.06 -5.57 -8.11
C GLU A 34 6.14 -6.10 -9.07
N SER A 35 6.75 -5.17 -9.82
CA SER A 35 7.93 -5.44 -10.64
C SER A 35 9.00 -4.37 -10.35
N CYS A 36 8.94 -3.20 -11.00
CA CYS A 36 9.97 -2.16 -10.89
C CYS A 36 10.08 -1.50 -9.52
N THR A 37 8.99 -1.48 -8.73
CA THR A 37 9.00 -0.96 -7.35
C THR A 37 9.67 -1.91 -6.37
N GLY A 38 9.93 -3.16 -6.76
CA GLY A 38 10.80 -4.08 -6.03
C GLY A 38 10.31 -4.51 -4.65
N GLY A 39 9.02 -4.35 -4.35
CA GLY A 39 8.45 -4.64 -3.03
C GLY A 39 8.27 -3.41 -2.14
N ASN A 40 8.63 -2.21 -2.61
CA ASN A 40 8.49 -0.99 -1.81
C ASN A 40 7.03 -0.65 -1.48
N LEU A 41 6.07 -1.03 -2.35
CA LEU A 41 4.65 -0.84 -2.04
C LEU A 41 4.21 -1.81 -0.94
N ALA A 42 4.51 -3.11 -1.08
CA ALA A 42 4.24 -4.10 -0.04
C ALA A 42 4.92 -3.74 1.29
N ALA A 43 6.15 -3.24 1.25
CA ALA A 43 6.88 -2.81 2.44
C ALA A 43 6.20 -1.63 3.15
N ALA A 44 5.72 -0.63 2.39
CA ALA A 44 4.95 0.47 2.95
C ALA A 44 3.65 -0.02 3.62
N LEU A 45 2.92 -0.92 2.97
CA LEU A 45 1.72 -1.54 3.53
C LEU A 45 2.02 -2.30 4.82
N CYS A 46 3.08 -3.12 4.83
CA CYS A 46 3.51 -3.92 5.99
C CYS A 46 4.04 -3.10 7.17
N ALA A 47 4.54 -1.88 6.91
CA ALA A 47 5.01 -0.99 7.97
C ALA A 47 3.85 -0.38 8.78
N GLN A 48 2.61 -0.46 8.27
CA GLN A 48 1.45 0.07 8.96
C GLN A 48 1.02 -0.84 10.13
N ALA A 49 0.55 -0.20 11.20
CA ALA A 49 -0.11 -0.91 12.28
C ALA A 49 -1.32 -1.69 11.75
N ASP A 50 -1.63 -2.83 12.37
CA ASP A 50 -2.74 -3.70 12.00
C ASP A 50 -2.73 -4.19 10.53
N THR A 51 -1.55 -4.26 9.89
CA THR A 51 -1.37 -4.78 8.52
C THR A 51 -2.21 -6.03 8.25
N ALA A 52 -2.20 -7.02 9.15
CA ALA A 52 -2.91 -8.28 8.98
C ALA A 52 -4.44 -8.14 8.84
N ALA A 53 -5.01 -7.03 9.31
CA ALA A 53 -6.43 -6.73 9.20
C ALA A 53 -6.84 -6.41 7.75
N PHE A 54 -5.93 -5.91 6.92
CA PHE A 54 -6.26 -5.41 5.57
C PHE A 54 -5.33 -5.87 4.46
N TYR A 55 -4.18 -6.47 4.76
CA TYR A 55 -3.19 -6.91 3.76
C TYR A 55 -2.55 -8.25 4.17
N ASP A 56 -2.34 -9.15 3.20
CA ASP A 56 -1.71 -10.46 3.45
C ASP A 56 -0.72 -10.90 2.37
N THR A 57 -1.04 -10.67 1.10
CA THR A 57 -0.34 -11.29 -0.02
C THR A 57 0.28 -10.21 -0.89
N GLY A 58 1.61 -10.26 -1.02
CA GLY A 58 2.38 -9.48 -1.97
C GLY A 58 3.24 -10.37 -2.84
N VAL A 59 3.25 -10.11 -4.14
CA VAL A 59 4.11 -10.81 -5.09
C VAL A 59 5.05 -9.80 -5.74
N VAL A 60 6.34 -10.13 -5.81
CA VAL A 60 7.32 -9.37 -6.59
C VAL A 60 7.86 -10.26 -7.69
N THR A 61 7.59 -9.92 -8.95
CA THR A 61 8.13 -10.61 -10.13
C THR A 61 8.74 -9.59 -11.06
N PHE A 62 10.03 -9.71 -11.32
CA PHE A 62 10.74 -8.81 -12.22
C PHE A 62 10.86 -9.34 -13.66
N GLN A 63 10.65 -10.64 -13.83
CA GLN A 63 10.92 -11.36 -15.07
C GLN A 63 9.61 -11.95 -15.60
N ARG A 64 9.56 -12.14 -16.92
CA ARG A 64 8.43 -12.78 -17.62
C ARG A 64 8.54 -14.30 -17.58
#